data_AF-A0A1A8XKM9-F1
#
_entry.id   AF-A0A1A8XKM9-F1
#
_cell.length_a   1.000
_cell.length_b   1.000
_cell.length_c   1.000
_cell.angle_alpha   90.00
_cell.angle_beta   90.00
_cell.angle_gamma   90.00
#
_symmetry.space_group_name_H-M   'P 1'
#
loop_
_entity.id
_entity.type
_entity.pdbx_description
1 polymer ?
#
loop_
_entity_poly.entity_id
_entity_poly.type
_entity_poly.pdbx_seq_one_letter_code
_entity_poly.pdbx_strand_id
1 'polypeptide(L)' 'MPRKHLSPTSIAAFKPATEGFLWDDVAPRLAVRSRHSGAKTFIFKGTLNYRDIRVEVHEQDA' A
#
# COMPACT_ATOMS: atom_id res chain seq x y z
N MET A 1 7.63 5.91 10.33
CA MET A 1 6.22 5.92 9.88
C MET A 1 5.45 4.89 10.68
N PRO A 2 4.30 5.21 11.27
CA PRO A 2 3.49 4.25 12.01
C PRO A 2 3.00 3.14 11.06
N ARG A 3 3.11 1.88 11.52
CA ARG A 3 2.60 0.69 10.81
C ARG A 3 1.29 0.25 11.47
N LYS A 4 0.43 -0.41 10.70
CA LYS A 4 -0.85 -0.93 11.18
C LYS A 4 -1.23 -2.16 10.38
N HIS A 5 -1.82 -3.14 11.06
CA HIS A 5 -2.42 -4.29 10.41
C HIS A 5 -3.41 -3.88 9.30
N LEU A 6 -3.15 -4.33 8.08
CA LEU A 6 -4.01 -4.09 6.93
C LEU A 6 -5.20 -5.04 7.00
N SER A 7 -6.35 -4.47 7.34
CA SER A 7 -7.65 -5.12 7.29
C SER A 7 -8.57 -4.30 6.39
N PRO A 8 -9.66 -4.88 5.84
CA PRO A 8 -10.61 -4.12 5.04
C PRO A 8 -11.08 -2.84 5.75
N THR A 9 -11.31 -2.90 7.07
CA THR A 9 -11.68 -1.75 7.90
C THR A 9 -10.57 -0.71 7.99
N SER A 10 -9.31 -1.10 8.24
CA SER A 10 -8.21 -0.14 8.35
C SER A 10 -7.87 0.52 7.01
N ILE A 11 -8.00 -0.22 5.91
CA ILE A 11 -7.83 0.26 4.53
C ILE A 11 -8.93 1.26 4.17
N ALA A 12 -10.20 0.96 4.47
CA ALA A 12 -11.33 1.85 4.22
C ALA A 12 -11.26 3.16 5.02
N ALA A 13 -10.79 3.08 6.28
CA ALA A 13 -10.60 4.24 7.15
C ALA A 13 -9.42 5.14 6.72
N PHE A 14 -8.47 4.62 5.94
CA PHE A 14 -7.28 5.36 5.54
C PHE A 14 -7.58 6.40 4.45
N LYS A 15 -7.64 7.68 4.85
CA LYS A 15 -7.93 8.83 3.96
C LYS A 15 -6.91 9.94 4.18
N PRO A 16 -5.69 9.83 3.63
CA PRO A 16 -4.68 10.89 3.75
C PRO A 16 -5.14 12.15 2.98
N ALA A 17 -4.74 13.33 3.46
CA ALA A 17 -5.08 14.60 2.81
C ALA A 17 -4.48 14.74 1.40
N THR A 18 -3.34 14.11 1.15
CA THR A 18 -2.65 14.11 -0.16
C THR A 18 -2.43 12.68 -0.64
N GLU A 19 -1.18 12.26 -0.86
CA GLU A 19 -0.82 10.87 -1.07
C GLU A 19 -0.25 10.30 0.23
N GLY A 20 -0.67 9.10 0.60
CA GLY A 20 -0.20 8.44 1.80
C GLY A 20 -0.04 6.94 1.61
N PHE A 21 0.81 6.36 2.46
CA PHE A 21 1.07 4.93 2.51
C PHE A 21 0.70 4.40 3.90
N LEU A 22 -0.19 3.41 3.94
CA LEU A 22 -0.46 2.62 5.13
C LEU A 22 0.35 1.33 5.04
N TRP A 23 1.39 1.21 5.85
CA TRP A 23 2.28 0.04 5.89
C TRP A 23 1.75 -1.02 6.84
N ASP A 24 1.80 -2.28 6.40
CA ASP A 24 1.45 -3.41 7.25
C ASP A 24 2.52 -3.64 8.34
N ASP A 25 2.06 -4.09 9.52
CA ASP A 25 2.89 -4.41 10.68
C ASP A 25 3.31 -5.90 10.75
N VAL A 26 2.55 -6.81 10.12
CA VAL A 26 2.83 -8.25 10.01
C VAL A 26 3.64 -8.55 8.73
N ALA A 27 3.27 -7.92 7.61
CA ALA A 27 3.90 -8.04 6.31
C ALA A 27 4.66 -6.74 5.95
N PRO A 28 5.87 -6.51 6.47
CA PRO A 28 6.53 -5.20 6.46
C PRO A 28 6.83 -4.63 5.06
N ARG A 29 6.74 -5.44 4.02
CA ARG A 29 6.94 -5.06 2.61
C ARG A 29 5.64 -4.73 1.87
N LEU A 30 4.49 -4.90 2.51
CA LEU A 30 3.18 -4.57 1.97
C LEU A 30 2.69 -3.20 2.47
N ALA A 31 2.09 -2.43 1.58
CA ALA A 31 1.37 -1.22 1.92
C ALA A 31 0.14 -1.01 1.03
N VAL A 32 -0.79 -0.20 1.51
CA VAL A 32 -1.80 0.43 0.66
C VAL A 32 -1.42 1.88 0.43
N ARG A 33 -1.32 2.27 -0.83
CA ARG A 33 -1.23 3.67 -1.25
C ARG A 33 -2.63 4.21 -1.47
N SER A 34 -2.95 5.35 -0.88
CA SER A 34 -4.20 6.08 -1.13
C SER A 34 -3.86 7.45 -1.71
N ARG A 35 -4.48 7.79 -2.85
CA ARG A 35 -4.41 9.14 -3.43
C ARG A 35 -5.52 10.01 -2.85
N HIS A 36 -5.41 11.33 -3.03
CA HIS A 36 -6.44 12.30 -2.62
C HIS A 36 -7.81 12.00 -3.25
N SER A 37 -7.84 11.46 -4.47
CA SER A 37 -9.07 11.02 -5.14
C SER A 37 -9.77 9.83 -4.47
N GLY A 38 -9.16 9.22 -3.46
CA GLY A 38 -9.69 8.02 -2.78
C GLY A 38 -9.28 6.70 -3.43
N ALA A 39 -8.64 6.73 -4.61
CA ALA A 39 -8.11 5.54 -5.27
C ALA A 39 -7.07 4.84 -4.38
N LYS A 40 -7.20 3.52 -4.23
CA LYS A 40 -6.31 2.69 -3.41
C LYS A 40 -5.59 1.67 -4.28
N THR A 41 -4.30 1.47 -4.00
CA THR A 41 -3.44 0.53 -4.72
C THR A 41 -2.61 -0.25 -3.72
N PHE A 42 -2.49 -1.57 -3.91
CA PHE A 42 -1.57 -2.39 -3.12
C PHE A 42 -0.15 -2.24 -3.66
N ILE A 43 0.78 -2.03 -2.73
CA ILE A 43 2.19 -1.82 -3.00
C ILE A 43 3.00 -2.91 -2.30
N PHE A 44 3.82 -3.61 -3.06
CA PHE A 44 4.81 -4.54 -2.53
C PHE A 44 6.21 -3.98 -2.78
N LYS A 45 7.03 -3.98 -1.74
CA LYS A 45 8.47 -3.72 -1.86
C LYS A 45 9.22 -5.04 -1.92
N GLY A 46 10.20 -5.11 -2.80
CA GLY A 46 11.11 -6.24 -2.89
C GLY A 46 12.50 -5.77 -3.28
N THR A 47 13.40 -6.73 -3.47
CA THR A 47 14.74 -6.46 -3.97
C THR A 47 14.97 -7.38 -5.16
N LEU A 48 15.44 -6.82 -6.27
CA LEU A 48 15.83 -7.56 -7.47
C LEU A 48 17.21 -7.06 -7.89
N ASN A 49 18.18 -7.96 -8.01
CA ASN A 49 19.58 -7.61 -8.33
C ASN A 49 20.14 -6.48 -7.46
N TYR A 50 19.96 -6.57 -6.14
CA TYR A 50 20.40 -5.57 -5.15
C TYR A 50 19.79 -4.17 -5.33
N ARG A 51 18.72 -4.05 -6.13
CA ARG A 51 17.95 -2.81 -6.28
C ARG A 51 16.58 -2.99 -5.67
N ASP A 52 16.16 -2.00 -4.90
CA ASP A 52 14.80 -1.97 -4.38
C ASP A 52 13.82 -1.79 -5.53
N ILE A 53 12.83 -2.66 -5.56
CA ILE A 53 11.72 -2.60 -6.51
C ILE A 53 10.42 -2.33 -5.77
N ARG A 54 9.50 -1.66 -6.48
CA ARG A 54 8.13 -1.43 -6.04
C ARG A 54 7.20 -2.00 -7.08
N VAL A 55 6.36 -2.93 -6.66
CA VAL A 55 5.32 -3.54 -7.50
C VAL A 55 3.99 -2.98 -7.06
N GLU A 56 3.23 -2.45 -8.02
CA GLU A 56 1.84 -2.05 -7.81
C GLU A 56 0.94 -3.15 -8.40
N VAL A 57 0.02 -3.67 -7.59
CA VAL A 57 -0.95 -4.67 -8.05
C VAL A 57 -2.28 -3.97 -8.22
N HIS A 58 -2.84 -4.12 -9.43
CA HIS A 58 -4.15 -3.63 -9.81
C HIS A 58 -4.96 -4.83 -10.31
N GLU A 59 -6.25 -4.84 -9.98
CA GLU A 59 -7.20 -5.73 -10.65
C GLU A 59 -7.38 -5.23 -12.09
N GLN A 60 -7.22 -6.13 -13.06
CA GLN A 60 -7.52 -5.86 -14.46
C GLN A 60 -8.66 -6.79 -14.84
N ASP A 61 -9.84 -6.24 -15.09
CA ASP A 61 -10.95 -6.98 -15.66
C ASP A 61 -10.53 -7.51 -17.04
N ALA A 62 -10.69 -8.82 -17.25
CA ALA A 62 -10.31 -9.52 -18.49
C ALA A 62 -11.37 -9.40 -19.59
#